data_AF-A0A1G6WMW9-F1
#
_entry.id   AF-A0A1G6WMW9-F1
#
_cell.length_a   1.000
_cell.length_b   1.000
_cell.length_c   1.000
_cell.angle_alpha   90.00
_cell.angle_beta   90.00
_cell.angle_gamma   90.00
#
_symmetry.space_group_name_H-M   'P 1'
#
loop_
_entity.id
_entity.type
_entity.pdbx_description
1 polymer ?
#
loop_
_entity_poly.entity_id
_entity_poly.type
_entity_poly.pdbx_seq_one_letter_code
_entity_poly.pdbx_strand_id
1 'polypeptide(L)'
;MDDEALRNLGLEWVDADGDRGRIVVATPERAILELCDGVSDASLVYEVDALMQGADTLRPQRVSMLLRHCTSIKAKRLFLALAERHQHAWVDHLSLDGVYLGKGKRCLVPGGRLNPTYQITLPVDLDEHLG
;
A
#
# COMPACT_ATOMS: atom_id res chain seq x y z
N MET A 1 -13.82 13.99 -16.50
CA MET A 1 -13.71 13.72 -15.05
C MET A 1 -13.05 14.95 -14.45
N ASP A 2 -13.65 15.55 -13.43
CA ASP A 2 -13.06 16.72 -12.77
C ASP A 2 -11.93 16.32 -11.81
N ASP A 3 -11.18 17.31 -11.33
CA ASP A 3 -10.02 17.10 -10.46
C ASP A 3 -10.41 16.47 -9.11
N GLU A 4 -11.63 16.73 -8.63
CA GLU A 4 -12.13 16.17 -7.38
C GLU A 4 -12.42 14.67 -7.52
N ALA A 5 -13.07 14.26 -8.61
CA ALA A 5 -13.32 12.86 -8.91
C ALA A 5 -12.01 12.07 -9.07
N LEU A 6 -10.98 12.64 -9.70
CA LEU A 6 -9.66 12.01 -9.79
C LEU A 6 -9.02 11.83 -8.41
N ARG A 7 -9.03 12.87 -7.57
CA ARG A 7 -8.46 12.81 -6.21
C ARG A 7 -9.13 11.74 -5.36
N ASN A 8 -10.44 11.57 -5.49
CA ASN A 8 -11.20 10.52 -4.79
C ASN A 8 -10.85 9.09 -5.27
N LEU A 9 -10.24 8.96 -6.44
CA LEU A 9 -9.70 7.69 -6.95
C LEU A 9 -8.21 7.50 -6.61
N GLY A 10 -7.59 8.47 -5.94
CA GLY A 10 -6.14 8.49 -5.74
C GLY A 10 -5.37 8.76 -7.03
N LEU A 11 -5.96 9.52 -7.95
CA LEU A 11 -5.37 9.93 -9.22
C LEU A 11 -5.15 11.44 -9.23
N GLU A 12 -4.16 11.89 -9.99
CA GLU A 12 -3.90 13.30 -10.21
C GLU A 12 -3.36 13.59 -11.62
N TRP A 13 -3.60 14.81 -12.08
CA TRP A 13 -3.01 15.30 -13.31
C TRP A 13 -1.57 15.75 -13.05
N VAL A 14 -0.66 15.32 -13.91
CA VAL A 14 0.71 15.82 -14.00
C VAL A 14 0.98 16.31 -15.42
N ASP A 15 1.83 17.33 -15.55
CA ASP A 15 2.31 17.76 -16.86
C ASP A 15 3.26 16.68 -17.40
N ALA A 16 2.97 16.17 -18.60
CA ALA A 16 3.87 15.26 -19.29
C ALA A 16 4.99 16.05 -19.96
N ASP A 17 6.19 15.48 -19.99
CA ASP A 17 7.32 16.11 -20.65
C ASP A 17 7.03 16.41 -22.13
N GLY A 18 7.41 17.61 -22.56
CA GLY A 18 7.27 18.10 -23.92
C GLY A 18 5.84 18.54 -24.29
N ASP A 19 5.47 18.36 -25.56
CA ASP A 19 4.18 18.85 -26.11
C ASP A 19 3.01 17.86 -25.86
N ARG A 20 3.16 16.98 -24.86
CA ARG A 20 2.21 15.89 -24.58
C ARG A 20 1.05 16.30 -23.69
N GLY A 21 1.04 17.53 -23.19
CA GLY A 21 -0.03 18.06 -22.33
C GLY A 21 -0.04 17.41 -20.95
N ARG A 22 -1.22 17.26 -20.35
CA ARG A 22 -1.40 16.65 -19.02
C ARG A 22 -1.79 15.19 -19.13
N ILE A 23 -1.24 14.34 -18.26
CA ILE A 23 -1.63 12.94 -18.09
C ILE A 23 -2.15 12.68 -16.69
N VAL A 24 -3.03 11.69 -16.54
CA VAL A 24 -3.50 11.22 -15.24
C VAL A 24 -2.59 10.11 -14.76
N VAL A 25 -2.10 10.23 -13.52
CA VAL A 25 -1.24 9.24 -12.86
C VAL A 25 -1.79 8.87 -11.49
N ALA A 26 -1.37 7.73 -10.96
CA ALA A 26 -1.62 7.36 -9.58
C ALA A 26 -0.83 8.27 -8.63
N THR A 27 -1.48 8.72 -7.57
CA THR A 27 -0.80 9.30 -6.40
C THR A 27 0.12 8.24 -5.77
N PRO A 28 1.21 8.62 -5.08
CA PRO A 28 2.11 7.66 -4.43
C PRO A 28 1.39 6.66 -3.51
N GLU A 29 0.38 7.11 -2.78
CA GLU A 29 -0.46 6.28 -1.90
C GLU A 29 -1.21 5.21 -2.69
N ARG A 30 -1.78 5.60 -3.85
CA ARG A 30 -2.50 4.70 -4.74
C ARG A 30 -1.55 3.71 -5.42
N ALA A 31 -0.41 4.20 -5.90
CA ALA A 31 0.59 3.39 -6.60
C ALA A 31 1.12 2.25 -5.71
N ILE A 32 1.51 2.54 -4.46
CA ILE A 32 1.99 1.50 -3.54
C ILE A 32 0.87 0.49 -3.22
N LEU A 33 -0.36 0.96 -3.01
CA LEU A 33 -1.49 0.06 -2.76
C LEU A 33 -1.80 -0.85 -3.96
N GLU A 34 -1.66 -0.35 -5.19
CA GLU A 34 -1.79 -1.14 -6.42
C GLU A 34 -0.66 -2.15 -6.58
N LEU A 35 0.58 -1.76 -6.25
CA LEU A 35 1.71 -2.70 -6.21
C LEU A 35 1.46 -3.83 -5.22
N CYS A 36 0.94 -3.54 -4.01
CA CYS A 36 0.53 -4.56 -3.05
C CYS A 36 -0.54 -5.52 -3.61
N ASP A 37 -1.42 -5.05 -4.49
CA ASP A 37 -2.41 -5.91 -5.15
C ASP A 37 -1.78 -6.80 -6.23
N GLY A 38 -0.71 -6.34 -6.88
CA GLY A 38 0.03 -7.09 -7.89
C GLY A 38 0.88 -8.24 -7.33
N VAL A 39 1.20 -8.24 -6.04
CA VAL A 39 2.11 -9.24 -5.43
C VAL A 39 1.55 -10.67 -5.54
N SER A 40 2.35 -11.57 -6.12
CA SER A 40 2.06 -13.01 -6.26
C SER A 40 2.98 -13.94 -5.45
N ASP A 41 4.15 -13.46 -5.04
CA ASP A 41 5.21 -14.28 -4.45
C ASP A 41 6.14 -13.45 -3.54
N ALA A 42 7.12 -14.12 -2.94
CA ALA A 42 8.07 -13.51 -2.02
C ALA A 42 8.94 -12.42 -2.67
N SER A 43 9.39 -12.63 -3.92
CA SER A 43 10.23 -11.67 -4.64
C SER A 43 9.53 -10.32 -4.75
N LEU A 44 8.25 -10.34 -5.15
CA LEU A 44 7.45 -9.13 -5.24
C LEU A 44 7.11 -8.52 -3.86
N VAL A 45 7.06 -9.32 -2.77
CA VAL A 45 6.94 -8.75 -1.42
C VAL A 45 8.18 -7.90 -1.09
N TYR A 46 9.39 -8.37 -1.39
CA TYR A 46 10.60 -7.60 -1.11
C TYR A 46 10.69 -6.33 -1.95
N GLU A 47 10.29 -6.37 -3.23
CA GLU A 47 10.25 -5.18 -4.08
C GLU A 47 9.30 -4.11 -3.52
N VAL A 48 8.11 -4.53 -3.08
CA VAL A 48 7.14 -3.60 -2.48
C VAL A 48 7.58 -3.13 -1.09
N ASP A 49 8.26 -3.96 -0.30
CA ASP A 49 8.85 -3.56 0.99
C ASP A 49 9.92 -2.49 0.81
N ALA A 50 10.81 -2.65 -0.18
CA ALA A 50 11.83 -1.66 -0.50
C ALA A 50 11.24 -0.31 -0.95
N LEU A 51 10.16 -0.34 -1.74
CA LEU A 51 9.43 0.88 -2.11
C LEU A 51 8.70 1.50 -0.91
N MET A 52 8.13 0.66 -0.04
CA MET A 52 7.48 1.12 1.20
C MET A 52 8.50 1.77 2.14
N GLN A 53 9.74 1.28 2.21
CA GLN A 53 10.80 1.88 3.03
C GLN A 53 11.05 3.36 2.68
N GLY A 54 10.98 3.72 1.40
CA GLY A 54 11.11 5.09 0.91
C GLY A 54 9.83 5.92 0.94
N ALA A 55 8.71 5.37 1.44
CA ALA A 55 7.39 6.00 1.37
C ALA A 55 7.07 6.89 2.60
N ASP A 56 8.01 7.72 3.03
CA ASP A 56 7.88 8.58 4.22
C ASP A 56 6.98 9.82 4.00
N THR A 57 6.68 10.15 2.75
CA THR A 57 5.89 11.34 2.35
C THR A 57 4.40 11.06 2.06
N LEU A 58 3.91 9.84 2.31
CA LEU A 58 2.50 9.52 2.07
C LEU A 58 1.54 10.32 2.96
N ARG A 59 0.41 10.75 2.42
CA ARG A 59 -0.58 11.55 3.16
C ARG A 59 -1.59 10.63 3.87
N PRO A 60 -1.68 10.67 5.21
CA PRO A 60 -2.46 9.70 5.98
C PRO A 60 -3.96 9.74 5.67
N GLN A 61 -4.52 10.92 5.40
CA GLN A 61 -5.94 11.05 5.03
C GLN A 61 -6.23 10.37 3.68
N ARG A 62 -5.29 10.45 2.73
CA ARG A 62 -5.44 9.80 1.43
C ARG A 62 -5.29 8.30 1.54
N VAL A 63 -4.30 7.81 2.29
CA VAL A 63 -4.14 6.38 2.58
C VAL A 63 -5.41 5.82 3.23
N SER A 64 -5.94 6.48 4.26
CA SER A 64 -7.15 6.05 4.96
C SER A 64 -8.37 5.94 4.02
N MET A 65 -8.54 6.93 3.15
CA MET A 65 -9.60 6.95 2.14
C MET A 65 -9.43 5.81 1.12
N LEU A 66 -8.22 5.61 0.59
CA LEU A 66 -7.92 4.54 -0.36
C LEU A 66 -8.10 3.15 0.26
N LEU A 67 -7.68 2.94 1.51
CA LEU A 67 -7.89 1.69 2.23
C LEU A 67 -9.39 1.39 2.42
N ARG A 68 -10.22 2.40 2.64
CA ARG A 68 -11.68 2.22 2.77
C ARG A 68 -12.31 1.79 1.44
N HIS A 69 -11.88 2.37 0.33
CA HIS A 69 -12.42 2.05 -1.00
C HIS A 69 -11.77 0.84 -1.68
N CYS A 70 -10.60 0.40 -1.21
CA CYS A 70 -9.91 -0.76 -1.77
C CYS A 70 -10.68 -2.06 -1.47
N THR A 71 -11.01 -2.79 -2.53
CA THR A 71 -11.74 -4.07 -2.45
C THR A 71 -10.81 -5.25 -2.20
N SER A 72 -9.52 -5.13 -2.51
CA SER A 72 -8.52 -6.18 -2.30
C SER A 72 -8.11 -6.27 -0.82
N ILE A 73 -8.53 -7.36 -0.16
CA ILE A 73 -8.09 -7.66 1.21
C ILE A 73 -6.57 -7.91 1.28
N LYS A 74 -5.99 -8.50 0.22
CA LYS A 74 -4.56 -8.76 0.12
C LYS A 74 -3.78 -7.44 0.13
N ALA A 75 -4.15 -6.51 -0.75
CA ALA A 75 -3.48 -5.23 -0.87
C ALA A 75 -3.49 -4.44 0.44
N LYS A 76 -4.67 -4.32 1.09
CA LYS A 76 -4.81 -3.60 2.36
C LYS A 76 -3.95 -4.18 3.48
N ARG A 77 -3.98 -5.51 3.65
CA ARG A 77 -3.22 -6.19 4.70
C ARG A 77 -1.72 -6.10 4.46
N LEU A 78 -1.28 -6.28 3.22
CA LEU A 78 0.14 -6.18 2.87
C LEU A 78 0.64 -4.75 3.05
N PHE A 79 -0.09 -3.76 2.51
CA PHE A 79 0.23 -2.33 2.66
C PHE A 79 0.43 -1.97 4.13
N LEU A 80 -0.53 -2.29 4.99
CA LEU A 80 -0.46 -1.94 6.41
C LEU A 80 0.67 -2.68 7.13
N ALA A 81 0.89 -3.96 6.82
CA ALA A 81 1.96 -4.74 7.43
C ALA A 81 3.36 -4.19 7.09
N LEU A 82 3.58 -3.76 5.84
CA LEU A 82 4.85 -3.17 5.42
C LEU A 82 5.00 -1.73 5.95
N ALA A 83 3.92 -0.94 5.97
CA ALA A 83 3.95 0.42 6.48
C ALA A 83 4.27 0.46 7.99
N GLU A 84 3.63 -0.39 8.80
CA GLU A 84 3.88 -0.48 10.24
C GLU A 84 5.30 -0.95 10.55
N ARG A 85 5.83 -1.86 9.72
CA ARG A 85 7.20 -2.38 9.83
C ARG A 85 8.27 -1.29 9.67
N HIS A 86 8.08 -0.33 8.77
CA HIS A 86 9.01 0.80 8.56
C HIS A 86 8.77 1.98 9.52
N GLN A 87 7.74 1.91 10.36
CA GLN A 87 7.44 2.90 11.40
C GLN A 87 7.37 4.35 10.91
N HIS A 88 6.81 4.55 9.70
CA HIS A 88 6.64 5.90 9.17
C HIS A 88 5.75 6.76 10.07
N ALA A 89 6.13 8.03 10.27
CA ALA A 89 5.39 8.93 11.15
C ALA A 89 3.92 9.12 10.75
N TRP A 90 3.59 8.98 9.46
CA TRP A 90 2.21 9.07 8.98
C TRP A 90 1.33 7.87 9.37
N VAL A 91 1.91 6.73 9.76
CA VAL A 91 1.17 5.52 10.15
C VAL A 91 0.33 5.78 11.40
N ASP A 92 0.87 6.52 12.37
CA ASP A 92 0.18 6.90 13.62
C ASP A 92 -1.03 7.80 13.39
N HIS A 93 -1.14 8.39 12.20
CA HIS A 93 -2.23 9.28 11.80
C HIS A 93 -3.28 8.60 10.91
N LEU A 94 -3.17 7.29 10.66
CA LEU A 94 -4.15 6.54 9.89
C LEU A 94 -5.46 6.36 10.68
N SER A 95 -6.59 6.59 10.01
CA SER A 95 -7.89 6.13 10.50
C SER A 95 -8.30 4.88 9.72
N LEU A 96 -8.50 3.78 10.45
CA LEU A 96 -9.02 2.53 9.88
C LEU A 96 -10.54 2.42 9.97
N ASP A 97 -11.24 3.51 10.29
CA ASP A 97 -12.69 3.53 10.40
C ASP A 97 -13.34 3.20 9.06
N GLY A 98 -14.13 2.12 9.06
CA GLY A 98 -14.79 1.56 7.87
C GLY A 98 -13.87 0.73 6.96
N VAL A 99 -12.59 0.52 7.33
CA VAL A 99 -11.67 -0.33 6.56
C VAL A 99 -11.93 -1.81 6.91
N TYR A 100 -12.54 -2.55 5.99
CA TYR A 100 -12.71 -3.99 6.16
C TYR A 100 -11.43 -4.74 5.76
N LEU A 101 -10.76 -5.36 6.73
CA LEU A 101 -9.56 -6.17 6.51
C LEU A 101 -9.85 -7.65 6.25
N GLY A 102 -11.10 -8.07 6.04
CA GLY A 102 -11.41 -9.49 5.87
C GLY A 102 -11.27 -10.31 7.16
N LYS A 103 -11.51 -11.61 7.06
CA LYS A 103 -11.44 -12.56 8.19
C LYS A 103 -10.47 -13.69 7.89
N GLY A 104 -9.93 -14.30 8.96
CA GLY A 104 -9.02 -15.44 8.85
C GLY A 104 -7.62 -15.09 8.31
N LYS A 105 -6.76 -16.11 8.27
CA LYS A 105 -5.39 -16.01 7.78
C LYS A 105 -5.36 -16.01 6.25
N ARG A 106 -4.51 -15.17 5.67
CA ARG A 106 -4.21 -15.16 4.23
C ARG A 106 -2.79 -15.64 4.01
N CYS A 107 -2.63 -16.78 3.35
CA CYS A 107 -1.33 -17.26 2.90
C CYS A 107 -0.95 -16.47 1.63
N LEU A 108 -0.07 -15.47 1.76
CA LEU A 108 0.49 -14.74 0.62
C LEU A 108 1.78 -15.41 0.14
N VAL A 109 2.67 -15.74 1.09
CA VAL A 109 3.89 -16.50 0.82
C VAL A 109 3.81 -17.86 1.54
N PRO A 110 3.80 -18.99 0.81
CA PRO A 110 3.90 -20.32 1.40
C PRO A 110 5.20 -20.49 2.19
N GLY A 111 5.11 -21.07 3.40
CA GLY A 111 6.27 -21.17 4.30
C GLY A 111 6.67 -19.85 4.96
N GLY A 112 5.98 -18.75 4.68
CA GLY A 112 6.19 -17.45 5.31
C GLY A 112 5.77 -17.38 6.78
N ARG A 113 6.21 -16.33 7.46
CA ARG A 113 5.82 -16.00 8.84
C ARG A 113 4.51 -15.22 8.85
N LEU A 114 3.57 -15.61 9.71
CA LEU A 114 2.31 -14.90 9.86
C LEU A 114 2.53 -13.57 10.59
N ASN A 115 2.18 -12.44 9.97
CA ASN A 115 1.93 -11.20 10.68
C ASN A 115 0.59 -11.33 11.44
N PRO A 116 0.58 -11.33 12.79
CA PRO A 116 -0.62 -11.60 13.57
C PRO A 116 -1.61 -10.44 13.55
N THR A 117 -1.16 -9.20 13.42
CA THR A 117 -2.01 -8.00 13.35
C THR A 117 -2.87 -8.03 12.09
N TYR A 118 -2.25 -8.25 10.93
CA TYR A 118 -2.91 -8.20 9.63
C TYR A 118 -3.31 -9.57 9.09
N GLN A 119 -3.02 -10.65 9.80
CA GLN A 119 -3.39 -12.03 9.44
C GLN A 119 -2.95 -12.40 8.02
N ILE A 120 -1.72 -12.05 7.64
CA ILE A 120 -1.11 -12.32 6.32
C ILE A 120 0.28 -12.93 6.48
N THR A 121 0.64 -13.92 5.66
CA THR A 121 2.00 -14.49 5.70
C THR A 121 2.97 -13.67 4.86
N LEU A 122 4.13 -13.33 5.41
CA LEU A 122 5.22 -12.59 4.75
C LEU A 122 6.47 -13.47 4.69
N PRO A 123 7.49 -13.14 3.87
CA PRO A 123 8.76 -13.86 3.90
C PRO A 123 9.37 -13.91 5.31
N VAL A 124 9.98 -15.03 5.67
CA VAL A 124 10.42 -15.31 7.05
C VAL A 124 11.52 -14.36 7.53
N ASP A 125 12.38 -13.98 6.60
CA ASP A 125 13.58 -13.14 6.72
C ASP A 125 13.29 -11.66 6.44
N LEU A 126 12.03 -11.29 6.21
CA LEU A 126 11.66 -9.89 6.02
C LEU A 126 12.12 -9.06 7.24
N ASP A 127 11.91 -9.58 8.45
CA ASP A 127 12.33 -8.94 9.71
C ASP A 127 13.84 -8.87 9.95
N GLU A 128 14.65 -9.59 9.18
CA GLU A 128 16.11 -9.64 9.35
C GLU A 128 16.84 -8.45 8.67
N HIS A 129 16.16 -7.73 7.77
CA HIS A 129 16.78 -6.69 6.93
C HIS A 129 16.71 -5.25 7.46
N LEU A 130 16.28 -5.02 8.71
CA LEU A 130 16.26 -3.67 9.35
C LEU A 130 17.46 -3.44 10.30
N GLY A 131 18.62 -4.04 9.97
CA GLY A 131 19.88 -3.84 10.71
C GLY A 131 20.58 -2.53 10.37
#